data_AF-A0A430ABQ6-F1
#
_entry.id   AF-A0A430ABQ6-F1
#
_cell.length_a   1.000
_cell.length_b   1.000
_cell.length_c   1.000
_cell.angle_alpha   90.00
_cell.angle_beta   90.00
_cell.angle_gamma   90.00
#
_symmetry.space_group_name_H-M   'P 1'
#
loop_
_entity.id
_entity.type
_entity.pdbx_description
1 polymer ?
#
loop_
_entity_poly.entity_id
_entity_poly.type
_entity_poly.pdbx_seq_one_letter_code
_entity_poly.pdbx_strand_id
1 'polypeptide(L)' 'MEVTVYVASAFSKNQKGGNKAGIVLMEQPLNTNQKMEIARQLGYAETAFISTSETSDYFRIRLNTKSIIKAHTI' A
#
# COMPACT_ATOMS: atom_id res chain seq x y z
N MET A 1 -0.89 -9.45 14.10
CA MET A 1 -1.92 -8.69 13.38
C MET A 1 -2.08 -9.33 12.03
N GLU A 2 -3.28 -9.74 11.69
CA GLU A 2 -3.63 -10.23 10.36
C GLU A 2 -4.22 -9.08 9.56
N VAL A 3 -3.82 -8.92 8.29
CA VAL A 3 -4.37 -7.90 7.39
C VAL A 3 -4.64 -8.52 6.03
N THR A 4 -5.82 -8.24 5.49
CA THR A 4 -6.14 -8.62 4.11
C THR A 4 -5.51 -7.64 3.15
N VAL A 5 -4.74 -8.16 2.19
CA VAL A 5 -4.12 -7.37 1.14
C VAL A 5 -4.63 -7.82 -0.22
N TYR A 6 -5.05 -6.85 -1.02
CA TYR A 6 -5.38 -7.05 -2.43
C TYR A 6 -4.21 -6.58 -3.28
N VAL A 7 -4.00 -7.25 -4.42
CA VAL A 7 -2.98 -6.85 -5.40
C VAL A 7 -3.67 -6.47 -6.69
N ALA A 8 -3.50 -5.22 -7.09
CA ALA A 8 -3.96 -4.72 -8.38
C ALA A 8 -2.78 -4.51 -9.32
N SER A 9 -3.01 -4.68 -10.62
CA SER A 9 -2.03 -4.35 -11.65
C SER A 9 -2.59 -3.31 -12.62
N ALA A 10 -2.14 -2.07 -12.45
CA ALA A 10 -2.51 -0.96 -13.32
C ALA A 10 -1.76 -1.04 -14.66
N PHE A 11 -2.37 -0.54 -15.73
CA PHE A 11 -1.79 -0.57 -17.09
C PHE A 11 -1.45 -1.99 -17.59
N SER A 12 -2.17 -3.00 -17.09
CA SER A 12 -2.05 -4.37 -17.57
C SER A 12 -2.90 -4.60 -18.81
N LYS A 13 -2.49 -5.54 -19.66
CA LYS A 13 -3.27 -5.98 -20.83
C LYS A 13 -3.56 -7.47 -20.69
N ASN A 14 -4.83 -7.86 -20.78
CA ASN A 14 -5.26 -9.26 -20.64
C ASN A 14 -4.68 -9.92 -19.37
N GLN A 15 -4.68 -9.18 -18.24
CA GLN A 15 -4.14 -9.62 -16.95
C GLN A 15 -2.62 -9.93 -16.96
N LYS A 16 -1.88 -9.42 -17.94
CA LYS A 16 -0.42 -9.57 -18.07
C LYS A 16 0.28 -8.21 -18.03
N GLY A 17 1.46 -8.17 -17.42
CA GLY A 17 2.28 -6.96 -17.27
C GLY A 17 1.68 -5.96 -16.28
N GLY A 18 2.01 -4.68 -16.44
CA GLY A 18 1.49 -3.58 -15.62
C GLY A 18 2.29 -3.29 -14.35
N ASN A 19 1.94 -2.19 -13.67
CA ASN A 19 2.52 -1.83 -12.37
C ASN A 19 1.67 -2.43 -11.24
N LYS A 20 2.29 -3.28 -10.42
CA LYS A 20 1.62 -3.92 -9.28
C LYS A 20 1.65 -2.98 -8.07
N ALA A 21 0.51 -2.86 -7.41
CA ALA A 21 0.37 -2.13 -6.16
C ALA A 21 -0.37 -2.99 -5.12
N GLY A 22 0.07 -2.86 -3.87
CA GLY A 22 -0.66 -3.41 -2.73
C GLY A 22 -1.82 -2.49 -2.36
N ILE A 23 -2.97 -3.07 -2.00
CA ILE A 23 -4.14 -2.33 -1.51
C ILE A 23 -4.56 -2.96 -0.19
N VAL A 24 -4.63 -2.14 0.85
CA VAL A 24 -5.02 -2.54 2.21
C VAL A 24 -6.28 -1.77 2.59
N LEU A 25 -7.38 -2.49 2.76
CA LEU A 25 -8.60 -1.94 3.35
C LEU A 25 -8.44 -1.97 4.87
N MET A 26 -8.38 -0.79 5.49
CA MET A 26 -8.14 -0.68 6.93
C MET A 26 -9.45 -0.83 7.70
N GLU A 27 -9.64 -1.97 8.36
CA GLU A 27 -10.72 -2.17 9.33
C GLU A 27 -10.46 -1.45 10.66
N GLN A 28 -9.18 -1.28 11.00
CA GLN A 28 -8.74 -0.50 12.17
C GLN A 28 -7.62 0.48 11.79
N PRO A 29 -7.48 1.60 12.53
CA PRO A 29 -6.41 2.55 12.27
C PRO A 29 -5.02 1.93 12.41
N LEU A 30 -4.20 2.04 11.37
CA LEU A 30 -2.79 1.67 11.39
C LEU A 30 -1.90 2.91 11.58
N ASN A 31 -0.90 2.79 12.44
CA ASN A 31 0.14 3.81 12.58
C ASN A 31 1.15 3.75 11.42
N THR A 32 2.00 4.76 11.32
CA THR A 32 2.98 4.89 10.22
C THR A 32 3.95 3.71 10.16
N ASN A 33 4.43 3.21 11.29
CA ASN A 33 5.38 2.09 11.34
C ASN A 33 4.74 0.78 10.84
N GLN A 34 3.49 0.52 11.23
CA GLN A 34 2.73 -0.63 10.73
C GLN A 34 2.52 -0.53 9.21
N LYS A 35 2.15 0.63 8.69
CA LYS A 35 1.98 0.85 7.24
C LYS A 35 3.30 0.65 6.48
N MET A 36 4.40 1.17 7.01
CA MET A 36 5.73 0.98 6.42
C MET A 36 6.14 -0.49 6.42
N GLU A 37 5.92 -1.22 7.50
CA GLU A 37 6.27 -2.63 7.60
C GLU A 37 5.44 -3.48 6.62
N ILE A 38 4.13 -3.23 6.51
CA ILE A 38 3.29 -3.89 5.50
C ILE A 38 3.79 -3.59 4.08
N ALA A 39 4.00 -2.31 3.74
CA ALA A 39 4.49 -1.92 2.41
C ALA A 39 5.87 -2.54 2.10
N ARG A 40 6.75 -2.63 3.11
CA ARG A 40 8.06 -3.28 3.01
C ARG A 40 7.94 -4.78 2.73
N GLN A 41 7.04 -5.48 3.44
CA GLN A 41 6.79 -6.91 3.25
C GLN A 41 6.19 -7.22 1.87
N LEU A 42 5.27 -6.39 1.38
CA LEU A 42 4.65 -6.56 0.05
C LEU A 42 5.64 -6.32 -1.09
N GLY A 43 6.62 -5.44 -0.88
CA GLY A 43 7.75 -5.25 -1.80
C GLY A 43 7.41 -4.53 -3.11
N TYR A 44 6.17 -4.10 -3.32
CA TYR A 44 5.73 -3.27 -4.43
C TYR A 44 6.22 -1.81 -4.29
N ALA A 45 6.25 -1.07 -5.40
CA ALA A 45 6.69 0.33 -5.40
C ALA A 45 5.79 1.21 -4.50
N GLU A 46 4.48 1.00 -4.60
CA GLU A 46 3.47 1.65 -3.78
C GLU A 46 2.52 0.64 -3.11
N THR A 47 2.05 1.01 -1.92
CA THR A 47 0.92 0.38 -1.23
C THR A 47 -0.09 1.44 -0.82
N ALA A 48 -1.35 1.26 -1.19
CA ALA A 48 -2.47 2.13 -0.85
C ALA A 48 -3.20 1.63 0.40
N PHE A 49 -3.34 2.49 1.40
CA PHE A 49 -4.12 2.24 2.61
C PHE A 49 -5.42 3.02 2.55
N ILE A 50 -6.54 2.33 2.57
CA ILE A 50 -7.89 2.89 2.39
C ILE A 50 -8.62 2.86 3.74
N SER A 51 -9.15 4.01 4.15
CA SER A 51 -10.03 4.13 5.32
C SER A 51 -11.37 4.73 4.91
N THR A 52 -12.43 4.32 5.60
CA THR A 52 -13.71 5.03 5.58
C THR A 52 -13.53 6.43 6.19
N SER A 53 -14.33 7.36 5.70
CA SER A 53 -14.44 8.71 6.26
C SER A 53 -15.85 8.86 6.82
N GLU A 54 -15.98 9.30 8.06
CA GLU A 54 -17.30 9.59 8.65
C GLU A 54 -17.94 10.84 8.04
N THR A 55 -17.12 11.72 7.46
CA THR A 55 -17.55 13.05 7.00
C THR A 55 -17.57 13.20 5.48
N SER A 56 -17.41 12.11 4.72
CA SER A 56 -17.34 12.20 3.27
C SER A 56 -17.79 10.92 2.58
N ASP A 57 -18.47 11.08 1.44
CA ASP A 57 -18.91 9.98 0.57
C ASP A 57 -17.74 9.32 -0.21
N TYR A 58 -16.50 9.70 0.08
CA TYR A 58 -15.29 9.23 -0.58
C TYR A 58 -14.28 8.64 0.40
N PHE A 59 -13.53 7.64 -0.07
CA PHE A 59 -12.51 6.97 0.73
C PHE A 59 -11.24 7.80 0.88
N ARG A 60 -10.65 7.79 2.08
CA ARG A 60 -9.33 8.39 2.32
C ARG A 60 -8.24 7.39 1.97
N ILE A 61 -7.37 7.77 1.04
CA ILE A 61 -6.23 6.97 0.59
C ILE A 61 -4.92 7.56 1.10
N ARG A 62 -3.99 6.70 1.56
CA ARG A 62 -2.60 7.04 1.86
C ARG A 62 -1.69 6.12 1.06
N LEU A 63 -0.73 6.69 0.33
CA LEU A 63 0.28 5.94 -0.41
C LEU A 63 1.57 5.87 0.42
N ASN A 64 2.07 4.65 0.60
CA ASN A 64 3.42 4.43 1.11
C ASN A 64 4.29 3.91 -0.03
N THR A 65 5.39 4.62 -0.27
CA THR A 65 6.45 4.21 -1.17
C THR A 65 7.47 3.36 -0.43
N LYS A 66 8.05 2.36 -1.09
CA LYS A 66 9.14 1.57 -0.51
C LYS A 66 10.34 2.46 -0.22
N SER A 67 10.67 2.68 1.05
CA SER A 67 11.93 3.33 1.44
C SER A 67 13.09 2.38 1.12
N ILE A 68 13.84 2.67 0.05
CA ILE A 68 15.15 2.06 -0.14
C ILE A 68 16.06 2.74 0.87
N ILE A 69 16.41 2.06 1.96
CA ILE A 69 17.58 2.47 2.74
C ILE A 69 18.78 2.21 1.84
N LYS A 70 19.19 3.20 1.03
CA LYS A 70 20.54 3.22 0.49
C LYS A 70 21.44 3.43 1.69
N ALA A 71 22.01 2.36 2.24
CA ALA A 71 23.20 2.49 3.05
C ALA A 71 24.28 3.10 2.14
N HIS A 72 24.47 4.41 2.26
CA HIS A 72 25.66 5.07 1.72
C HIS A 72 26.78 4.73 2.69
N THR A 73 27.56 3.70 2.37
CA THR A 73 28.88 3.55 2.96
C THR A 73 29.78 4.52 2.23
N ILE A 74 30.21 5.58 2.93
CA ILE A 74 31.37 6.40 2.55
C ILE A 74 32.65 5.64 2.86
#